data_AF-A0A7H0M7M7-F1
#
_entry.id   AF-A0A7H0M7M7-F1
#
_cell.length_a   1.000
_cell.length_b   1.000
_cell.length_c   1.000
_cell.angle_alpha   90.00
_cell.angle_beta   90.00
_cell.angle_gamma   90.00
#
_symmetry.space_group_name_H-M   'P 1'
#
loop_
_entity.id
_entity.type
_entity.pdbx_description
1 polymer ?
#
loop_
_entity_poly.entity_id
_entity_poly.type
_entity_poly.pdbx_seq_one_letter_code
_entity_poly.pdbx_strand_id
1 'polypeptide(L)'
;MHDKYRRVSEIKAQTDELLTQLSECEYRTLDTWANNLAHLRVTFDLFSPFMTDDPDFLAWLNQHDPVMVSEIAMTGRALMALQNFFRVALKQTQ
;
A
#
# COMPACT_ATOMS: atom_id res chain seq x y z
N MET A 1 2.96 19.66 10.40
CA MET A 1 3.84 18.51 10.12
C MET A 1 3.55 17.33 11.04
N HIS A 2 3.54 17.50 12.37
CA HIS A 2 3.35 16.38 13.31
C HIS A 2 2.04 15.58 13.08
N ASP A 3 0.89 16.23 12.89
CA ASP A 3 -0.37 15.51 12.64
C ASP A 3 -0.39 14.79 11.27
N LYS A 4 0.23 15.38 10.25
CA LYS A 4 0.39 14.75 8.92
C LYS A 4 1.28 13.51 9.02
N TYR A 5 2.40 13.61 9.74
CA TYR A 5 3.29 12.47 10.00
C TYR A 5 2.55 11.36 10.75
N ARG A 6 1.86 11.69 11.85
CA ARG A 6 1.04 10.71 12.60
C ARG A 6 0.05 10.01 11.67
N ARG A 7 -0.65 10.77 10.83
CA ARG A 7 -1.64 10.20 9.89
C ARG A 7 -1.00 9.27 8.86
N VAL A 8 0.16 9.63 8.31
CA VAL A 8 0.92 8.76 7.40
C VAL A 8 1.38 7.49 8.11
N SER A 9 1.84 7.57 9.36
CA SER A 9 2.23 6.40 10.15
C SER A 9 1.04 5.46 10.41
N GLU A 10 -0.15 5.99 10.68
CA GLU A 10 -1.38 5.18 10.84
C GLU A 10 -1.74 4.43 9.56
N ILE A 11 -1.75 5.14 8.42
CA ILE A 11 -2.03 4.53 7.11
C ILE A 11 -1.00 3.46 6.80
N LYS A 12 0.27 3.71 7.12
CA LYS A 12 1.36 2.75 6.93
C LYS A 12 1.16 1.50 7.77
N ALA A 13 0.87 1.62 9.06
CA ALA A 13 0.63 0.47 9.93
C ALA A 13 -0.52 -0.41 9.38
N GLN A 14 -1.61 0.20 8.92
CA GLN A 14 -2.72 -0.53 8.29
C GLN A 14 -2.32 -1.20 6.98
N THR A 15 -1.54 -0.51 6.16
CA THR A 15 -1.03 -1.03 4.88
C THR A 15 -0.09 -2.22 5.10
N ASP A 16 0.82 -2.11 6.06
CA ASP A 16 1.77 -3.17 6.43
C ASP A 16 1.01 -4.41 6.94
N GLU A 17 -0.01 -4.23 7.78
CA GLU A 17 -0.84 -5.34 8.27
C GLU A 17 -1.54 -6.07 7.11
N LEU A 18 -2.13 -5.34 6.17
CA LEU A 18 -2.79 -5.91 5.00
C LEU A 18 -1.79 -6.62 4.07
N LEU A 19 -0.58 -6.08 3.92
CA LEU A 19 0.51 -6.74 3.18
C LEU A 19 0.90 -8.05 3.85
N THR A 20 1.12 -8.07 5.17
CA THR A 20 1.44 -9.28 5.92
C THR A 20 0.34 -10.32 5.76
N GLN A 21 -0.93 -9.93 5.86
CA GLN A 21 -2.04 -10.84 5.60
C GLN A 21 -1.97 -11.40 4.17
N LEU A 22 -1.70 -10.58 3.17
CA LEU A 22 -1.57 -11.03 1.76
C LEU A 22 -0.39 -11.95 1.51
N SER A 23 0.74 -11.74 2.18
CA SER A 23 1.95 -12.54 1.97
C SER A 23 2.00 -13.82 2.79
N GLU A 24 1.40 -13.84 3.99
CA GLU A 24 1.60 -14.92 4.97
C GLU A 24 0.34 -15.75 5.26
N CYS A 25 -0.87 -15.27 4.94
CA CYS A 25 -2.06 -16.06 5.20
C CYS A 25 -2.23 -17.24 4.23
N GLU A 26 -2.71 -18.36 4.77
CA GLU A 26 -3.17 -19.51 3.97
C GLU A 26 -4.61 -19.27 3.48
N TYR A 27 -4.72 -18.64 2.31
CA TYR A 27 -6.00 -18.36 1.70
C TYR A 27 -6.70 -19.64 1.22
N ARG A 28 -7.91 -19.89 1.72
CA ARG A 28 -8.73 -21.04 1.30
C ARG A 28 -9.43 -20.84 -0.04
N THR A 29 -9.63 -19.59 -0.45
CA THR A 29 -10.29 -19.22 -1.71
C THR A 29 -9.63 -18.02 -2.38
N LEU A 30 -9.72 -17.96 -3.70
CA LEU A 30 -9.23 -16.82 -4.49
C LEU A 30 -10.00 -15.54 -4.17
N ASP A 31 -11.30 -15.64 -3.85
CA ASP A 31 -12.14 -14.49 -3.51
C ASP A 31 -11.67 -13.81 -2.22
N THR A 32 -11.29 -14.58 -1.21
CA THR A 32 -10.74 -14.02 0.04
C THR A 32 -9.41 -13.29 -0.21
N TRP A 33 -8.55 -13.88 -1.04
CA TRP A 33 -7.29 -13.23 -1.44
C TRP A 33 -7.54 -11.94 -2.22
N ALA A 34 -8.46 -11.97 -3.19
CA ALA A 34 -8.81 -10.81 -4.01
C ALA A 34 -9.43 -9.68 -3.18
N ASN A 35 -10.25 -10.02 -2.18
CA ASN A 35 -10.82 -9.04 -1.25
C ASN A 35 -9.73 -8.34 -0.44
N ASN A 36 -8.74 -9.09 0.08
CA ASN A 36 -7.61 -8.50 0.81
C ASN A 36 -6.75 -7.59 -0.09
N LEU A 37 -6.52 -7.99 -1.35
CA LEU A 37 -5.83 -7.15 -2.33
C LEU A 37 -6.59 -5.84 -2.61
N ALA A 38 -7.92 -5.91 -2.69
CA ALA A 38 -8.76 -4.72 -2.86
C ALA A 38 -8.68 -3.78 -1.65
N HIS A 39 -8.72 -4.31 -0.43
CA HIS A 39 -8.53 -3.52 0.79
C HIS A 39 -7.15 -2.87 0.85
N LEU A 40 -6.08 -3.61 0.48
CA LEU A 40 -4.73 -3.04 0.40
C LEU A 40 -4.68 -1.88 -0.58
N ARG A 41 -5.28 -2.02 -1.77
CA ARG A 41 -5.32 -0.93 -2.77
C ARG A 41 -5.97 0.33 -2.21
N VAL A 42 -7.19 0.19 -1.67
CA VAL A 42 -7.95 1.33 -1.14
C VAL A 42 -7.21 2.01 0.02
N THR A 43 -6.57 1.22 0.88
CA THR A 43 -5.78 1.77 1.99
C THR A 43 -4.54 2.49 1.50
N PHE A 44 -3.84 1.94 0.51
CA PHE A 44 -2.65 2.57 -0.08
C PHE A 44 -2.97 3.90 -0.77
N ASP A 45 -4.14 4.01 -1.42
CA ASP A 45 -4.59 5.25 -2.07
C ASP A 45 -4.73 6.42 -1.07
N LEU A 46 -4.88 6.14 0.24
CA LEU A 46 -4.93 7.17 1.28
C LEU A 46 -3.60 7.95 1.45
N PHE A 47 -2.49 7.46 0.89
CA PHE A 47 -1.24 8.21 0.85
C PHE A 47 -1.23 9.35 -0.17
N SER A 48 -2.11 9.36 -1.18
CA SER A 48 -2.09 10.36 -2.26
C SER A 48 -2.06 11.81 -1.79
N PRO A 49 -2.88 12.23 -0.79
CA PRO A 49 -2.87 13.61 -0.29
C PRO A 49 -1.54 14.05 0.33
N PHE A 50 -0.69 13.10 0.75
CA PHE A 50 0.59 13.37 1.40
C PHE A 50 1.79 13.18 0.48
N MET A 51 1.69 12.25 -0.48
CA MET A 51 2.82 11.84 -1.33
C MET A 51 2.73 12.43 -2.75
N THR A 52 1.56 12.90 -3.17
CA THR A 52 1.33 13.46 -4.50
C THR A 52 0.85 14.89 -4.43
N ASP A 53 -0.11 15.17 -3.55
CA ASP A 53 -0.78 16.48 -3.52
C ASP A 53 -0.10 17.50 -2.59
N ASP A 54 0.89 17.08 -1.79
CA ASP A 54 1.58 17.91 -0.79
C ASP A 54 3.12 17.78 -0.90
N PRO A 55 3.75 18.50 -1.85
CA PRO A 55 5.19 18.42 -2.08
C PRO A 55 6.02 18.94 -0.89
N ASP A 56 5.51 19.90 -0.14
CA ASP A 56 6.20 20.46 1.04
C ASP A 56 6.28 19.42 2.16
N PHE A 57 5.19 18.69 2.41
CA PHE A 57 5.21 17.60 3.36
C PHE A 57 6.09 16.44 2.89
N LEU A 58 6.03 16.07 1.61
CA LEU A 58 6.90 15.02 1.07
C LEU A 58 8.39 15.39 1.17
N ALA A 59 8.76 16.64 0.90
CA ALA A 59 10.13 17.12 1.07
C ALA A 59 10.56 17.08 2.54
N TRP A 60 9.69 17.52 3.45
CA TRP A 60 9.93 17.41 4.89
C TRP A 60 10.10 15.95 5.34
N LEU A 61 9.24 15.05 4.87
CA LEU A 61 9.28 13.63 5.21
C LEU A 61 10.56 12.96 4.69
N ASN A 62 10.99 13.26 3.47
CA ASN A 62 12.27 12.76 2.92
C ASN A 62 13.49 13.19 3.74
N GLN A 63 13.45 14.35 4.39
CA GLN A 63 14.57 14.85 5.21
C GLN A 63 14.57 14.22 6.61
N HIS A 64 13.39 13.94 7.18
CA HIS A 64 13.26 13.52 8.57
C HIS A 64 13.08 12.00 8.73
N ASP A 65 12.47 11.35 7.76
CA ASP A 65 12.20 9.91 7.74
C ASP A 65 12.20 9.36 6.29
N PRO A 66 13.37 9.32 5.63
CA PRO A 66 13.50 8.78 4.28
C PRO A 66 13.17 7.29 4.19
N VAL A 67 13.30 6.55 5.31
CA VAL A 67 12.95 5.13 5.38
C VAL A 67 11.46 4.95 5.16
N MET A 68 10.62 5.75 5.83
CA MET A 68 9.17 5.72 5.63
C MET A 68 8.78 5.97 4.17
N VAL A 69 9.40 6.94 3.51
CA VAL A 69 9.14 7.22 2.07
C VAL A 69 9.53 6.02 1.20
N SER A 70 10.69 5.42 1.46
CA SER A 70 11.17 4.24 0.73
C SER A 70 10.22 3.04 0.90
N GLU A 71 9.77 2.78 2.12
CA GLU A 71 8.86 1.67 2.43
C GLU A 71 7.49 1.86 1.76
N ILE A 72 6.95 3.08 1.74
CA ILE A 72 5.72 3.40 1.02
C ILE A 72 5.91 3.17 -0.49
N ALA A 73 7.03 3.61 -1.06
CA ALA A 73 7.33 3.41 -2.47
C ALA A 73 7.52 1.92 -2.84
N MET A 74 8.16 1.13 -1.97
CA MET A 74 8.29 -0.32 -2.14
C MET A 74 6.93 -1.01 -2.09
N THR A 75 6.08 -0.63 -1.15
CA THR A 75 4.70 -1.13 -1.05
C THR A 75 3.90 -0.84 -2.31
N GLY A 76 3.99 0.38 -2.86
CA GLY A 76 3.36 0.72 -4.12
C GLY A 76 3.81 -0.17 -5.28
N ARG A 77 5.11 -0.46 -5.38
CA ARG A 77 5.64 -1.38 -6.40
C ARG A 77 5.14 -2.82 -6.23
N ALA A 78 5.11 -3.32 -5.00
CA ALA A 78 4.57 -4.65 -4.70
C ALA A 78 3.09 -4.74 -5.09
N LEU A 79 2.29 -3.73 -4.72
CA LEU A 79 0.88 -3.65 -5.07
C LEU A 79 0.66 -3.66 -6.59
N MET A 80 1.43 -2.87 -7.36
CA MET A 80 1.36 -2.87 -8.82
C MET A 80 1.66 -4.25 -9.43
N ALA A 81 2.67 -4.95 -8.91
CA ALA A 81 3.02 -6.29 -9.36
C ALA A 81 1.89 -7.30 -9.10
N LEU A 82 1.33 -7.29 -7.88
CA LEU A 82 0.22 -8.16 -7.49
C LEU A 82 -1.04 -7.89 -8.33
N GLN A 83 -1.39 -6.63 -8.56
CA GLN A 83 -2.52 -6.25 -9.40
C GLN A 83 -2.34 -6.69 -10.84
N ASN A 84 -1.14 -6.51 -11.40
CA ASN A 84 -0.87 -6.94 -12.77
C ASN A 84 -0.94 -8.47 -12.91
N PHE A 85 -0.39 -9.21 -11.93
CA PHE A 85 -0.51 -10.67 -11.89
C PHE A 85 -1.96 -11.12 -11.81
N PHE A 86 -2.75 -10.57 -10.88
CA PHE A 86 -4.16 -10.93 -10.71
C PHE A 86 -4.98 -10.67 -11.98
N ARG A 87 -4.73 -9.54 -12.66
CA ARG A 87 -5.35 -9.23 -13.97
C ARG A 87 -5.03 -10.28 -15.03
N VAL A 88 -3.82 -10.82 -15.06
CA VAL A 88 -3.44 -11.88 -16.02
C VAL A 88 -4.08 -13.21 -15.64
N ALA A 89 -4.06 -13.58 -14.36
CA ALA A 89 -4.65 -14.82 -13.86
C ALA A 89 -6.15 -14.92 -14.20
N LEU A 90 -6.90 -13.82 -14.00
CA LEU A 90 -8.32 -13.74 -14.35
C LEU A 90 -8.58 -13.92 -15.85
N LYS A 91 -7.71 -13.39 -16.72
CA LYS A 91 -7.85 -13.56 -18.18
C LYS A 91 -7.61 -15.00 -18.65
N GLN A 92 -6.87 -15.80 -17.89
CA GLN A 92 -6.62 -17.21 -18.23
C GLN A 92 -7.72 -18.16 -17.73
N THR A 93 -8.60 -17.67 -16.85
CA THR A 93 -9.71 -18.46 -16.27
C THR A 93 -11.07 -18.20 -16.92
N GLN A 94 -11.12 -17.28 -17.90
CA GLN A 94 -12.28 -17.01 -18.78
C GLN A 94 -12.07 -17.69 -20.13
#